data_AF-A0A6B7RC85-F1
#
_entry.id   AF-A0A6B7RC85-F1
#
_cell.length_a   1.000
_cell.length_b   1.000
_cell.length_c   1.000
_cell.angle_alpha   90.00
_cell.angle_beta   90.00
_cell.angle_gamma   90.00
#
_symmetry.space_group_name_H-M   'P 1'
#
loop_
_entity.id
_entity.type
_entity.pdbx_description
1 polymer ?
#
loop_
_entity_poly.entity_id
_entity_poly.type
_entity_poly.pdbx_seq_one_letter_code
_entity_poly.pdbx_strand_id
1 'polypeptide(L)'
;SSMKSVGEVMAIGRNFEEAFQKALRMVDENVNGFDPYIKKVNENELKEPTDKRMFVLAAALKSNYTINKLYELTKIDRWFLEKLKNITDYYTKLESIESGSISFDILKQAKQIGFSDKQIAAAIKSTELVVRKWREEYQITPFVKQIDTVA
;
A
#
# COMPACT_ATOMS: atom_id res chain seq x y z
N SER A 1 0.78 11.16 26.81
CA SER A 1 0.74 11.26 25.33
C SER A 1 0.68 12.74 24.97
N SER A 2 1.58 13.21 24.10
CA SER A 2 1.54 14.59 23.59
C SER A 2 1.66 14.55 22.08
N MET A 3 0.83 15.34 21.39
CA MET A 3 0.78 15.37 19.93
C MET A 3 2.05 16.02 19.37
N LYS A 4 2.66 15.36 18.39
CA LYS A 4 3.84 15.86 17.66
C LYS A 4 3.58 16.05 16.16
N SER A 5 2.40 15.65 15.66
CA SER A 5 2.02 15.84 14.27
C SER A 5 1.73 17.32 14.00
N VAL A 6 2.16 17.80 12.82
CA VAL A 6 1.93 19.17 12.35
C VAL A 6 0.77 19.28 11.37
N GLY A 7 0.20 18.16 10.94
CA GLY A 7 -0.92 18.07 10.03
C GLY A 7 -1.41 16.64 9.86
N GLU A 8 -2.51 16.48 9.13
CA GLU A 8 -3.14 15.20 8.82
C GLU A 8 -3.64 15.17 7.37
N VAL A 9 -3.84 13.97 6.84
CA VAL A 9 -4.37 13.75 5.50
C VAL A 9 -5.55 12.80 5.56
N MET A 10 -6.46 12.95 4.60
CA MET A 10 -7.64 12.08 4.48
C MET A 10 -7.75 11.56 3.05
N ALA A 11 -7.98 10.27 2.90
CA ALA A 11 -8.28 9.64 1.62
C ALA A 11 -9.54 8.79 1.70
N ILE A 12 -10.25 8.73 0.58
CA ILE A 12 -11.48 7.95 0.42
C ILE A 12 -11.22 6.83 -0.58
N GLY A 13 -11.64 5.62 -0.24
CA GLY A 13 -11.60 4.43 -1.09
C GLY A 13 -12.81 3.54 -0.83
N ARG A 14 -13.13 2.66 -1.77
CA ARG A 14 -14.24 1.68 -1.61
C ARG A 14 -13.84 0.45 -0.79
N ASN A 15 -12.55 0.33 -0.47
CA ASN A 15 -12.00 -0.64 0.46
C ASN A 15 -10.86 0.01 1.26
N PHE A 16 -10.44 -0.67 2.33
CA PHE A 16 -9.41 -0.16 3.23
C PHE A 16 -8.07 -0.01 2.51
N GLU A 17 -7.67 -1.02 1.73
CA GLU A 17 -6.38 -1.05 1.05
C GLU A 17 -6.22 0.16 0.11
N GLU A 18 -7.27 0.46 -0.65
CA GLU A 18 -7.34 1.63 -1.54
C GLU A 18 -7.20 2.94 -0.76
N ALA A 19 -8.03 3.13 0.27
CA ALA A 19 -8.04 4.34 1.07
C ALA A 19 -6.67 4.54 1.76
N PHE A 20 -6.13 3.48 2.34
CA PHE A 20 -4.87 3.49 3.07
C PHE A 20 -3.68 3.85 2.17
N GLN A 21 -3.55 3.20 1.01
CA GLN A 21 -2.45 3.52 0.09
C GLN A 21 -2.56 4.93 -0.49
N LYS A 22 -3.78 5.45 -0.72
CA LYS A 22 -3.99 6.85 -1.13
C LYS A 22 -3.57 7.81 -0.02
N ALA A 23 -3.96 7.55 1.23
CA ALA A 23 -3.58 8.38 2.37
C ALA A 23 -2.06 8.41 2.55
N LEU A 24 -1.38 7.26 2.48
CA LEU A 24 0.08 7.20 2.61
C LEU A 24 0.82 8.08 1.58
N ARG A 25 0.33 8.12 0.34
CA ARG A 25 0.89 8.99 -0.72
C ARG A 25 0.66 10.47 -0.50
N MET A 26 -0.35 10.85 0.30
CA MET A 26 -0.62 12.25 0.60
C MET A 26 0.28 12.79 1.72
N VAL A 27 0.87 11.90 2.55
CA VAL A 27 1.70 12.31 3.70
C VAL A 27 3.06 12.85 3.27
N ASP A 28 3.69 12.25 2.27
CA ASP A 28 5.05 12.56 1.84
C ASP A 28 5.19 12.28 0.34
N GLU A 29 5.73 13.23 -0.42
CA GLU A 29 5.90 13.14 -1.88
C GLU A 29 6.81 11.98 -2.31
N ASN A 30 7.68 11.50 -1.41
CA ASN A 30 8.60 10.40 -1.66
C ASN A 30 7.98 9.03 -1.35
N VAL A 31 6.77 8.99 -0.78
CA VAL A 31 6.08 7.76 -0.42
C VAL A 31 5.08 7.40 -1.51
N ASN A 32 5.32 6.28 -2.20
CA ASN A 32 4.46 5.84 -3.31
C ASN A 32 3.31 4.90 -2.89
N GLY A 33 3.28 4.50 -1.62
CA GLY A 33 2.30 3.58 -1.04
C GLY A 33 2.89 2.80 0.14
N PHE A 34 2.30 1.64 0.45
CA PHE A 34 2.79 0.75 1.51
C PHE A 34 3.94 -0.12 0.96
N ASP A 35 5.14 0.47 0.93
CA ASP A 35 6.34 -0.12 0.33
C ASP A 35 7.23 -0.80 1.41
N PRO A 36 7.53 -2.12 1.27
CA PRO A 36 8.32 -2.86 2.24
C PRO A 36 9.83 -2.57 2.20
N TYR A 37 10.33 -1.78 1.24
CA TYR A 37 11.76 -1.51 1.07
C TYR A 37 12.22 -0.16 1.65
N ILE A 38 11.30 0.69 2.11
CA ILE A 38 11.62 2.00 2.70
C ILE A 38 12.37 1.86 4.03
N LYS A 39 12.04 0.83 4.83
CA LYS A 39 12.68 0.54 6.12
C LYS A 39 13.05 -0.94 6.21
N LYS A 40 14.01 -1.25 7.09
CA LYS A 40 14.31 -2.61 7.50
C LYS A 40 13.39 -3.01 8.66
N VAL A 41 13.21 -4.31 8.87
CA VAL A 41 12.51 -4.84 10.03
C VAL A 41 13.22 -4.40 11.30
N ASN A 42 12.45 -3.85 12.24
CA ASN A 42 12.92 -3.42 13.54
C ASN A 42 11.81 -3.67 14.57
N GLU A 43 11.94 -4.72 15.38
CA GLU A 43 10.90 -5.06 16.37
C GLU A 43 10.72 -3.99 17.44
N ASN A 44 11.76 -3.19 17.74
CA ASN A 44 11.64 -2.10 18.71
C ASN A 44 10.70 -1.02 18.18
N GLU A 45 10.80 -0.64 16.90
CA GLU A 45 9.84 0.31 16.28
C GLU A 45 8.45 -0.29 16.06
N LEU A 46 8.32 -1.62 16.00
CA LEU A 46 7.02 -2.27 16.03
C LEU A 46 6.39 -2.20 17.42
N LYS A 47 7.17 -2.31 18.50
CA LYS A 47 6.70 -2.19 19.89
C LYS A 47 6.45 -0.74 20.32
N GLU A 48 7.44 0.12 20.10
CA GLU A 48 7.46 1.55 20.42
C GLU A 48 6.99 2.34 19.19
N PRO A 49 5.76 2.89 19.17
CA PRO A 49 5.22 3.51 17.96
C PRO A 49 6.00 4.75 17.53
N THR A 50 6.44 4.78 16.27
CA THR A 50 7.08 5.93 15.61
C THR A 50 6.27 6.40 14.40
N ASP A 51 6.62 7.57 13.85
CA ASP A 51 6.07 8.09 12.58
C ASP A 51 6.43 7.20 11.38
N LYS A 52 7.46 6.35 11.50
CA LYS A 52 7.90 5.41 10.44
C LYS A 52 7.43 3.97 10.66
N ARG A 53 6.71 3.67 11.74
CA ARG A 53 6.25 2.33 12.12
C ARG A 53 5.55 1.60 10.97
N MET A 54 4.75 2.30 10.16
CA MET A 54 4.03 1.68 9.02
C MET A 54 4.99 1.07 7.99
N PHE A 55 6.14 1.69 7.72
CA PHE A 55 7.12 1.15 6.77
C PHE A 55 7.88 -0.05 7.37
N VAL A 56 8.15 -0.02 8.67
CA VAL A 56 8.72 -1.18 9.39
C VAL A 56 7.74 -2.35 9.38
N LEU A 57 6.44 -2.07 9.51
CA LEU A 57 5.37 -3.05 9.44
C LEU A 57 5.27 -3.69 8.04
N ALA A 58 5.39 -2.90 6.97
CA ALA A 58 5.45 -3.41 5.59
C ALA A 58 6.65 -4.36 5.41
N ALA A 59 7.83 -3.97 5.88
CA ALA A 59 9.03 -4.80 5.83
C ALA A 59 8.87 -6.11 6.63
N ALA A 60 8.21 -6.06 7.79
CA ALA A 60 7.99 -7.23 8.64
C ALA A 60 7.01 -8.23 7.98
N LEU A 61 5.93 -7.74 7.38
CA LEU A 61 5.01 -8.55 6.58
C LEU A 61 5.74 -9.19 5.40
N LYS A 62 6.59 -8.43 4.69
CA LYS A 62 7.41 -8.96 3.59
C LYS A 62 8.40 -10.02 4.05
N SER A 63 8.87 -9.91 5.30
CA SER A 63 9.73 -10.89 5.96
C SER A 63 8.95 -12.06 6.60
N ASN A 64 7.70 -12.29 6.17
CA ASN A 64 6.84 -13.39 6.60
C ASN A 64 6.50 -13.41 8.11
N TYR A 65 6.48 -12.26 8.78
CA TYR A 65 5.98 -12.19 10.16
C TYR A 65 4.49 -12.54 10.17
N THR A 66 4.08 -13.38 11.12
CA THR A 66 2.68 -13.76 11.27
C THR A 66 1.86 -12.60 11.82
N ILE A 67 0.57 -12.57 11.47
CA ILE A 67 -0.39 -11.58 11.99
C ILE A 67 -0.46 -11.61 13.52
N ASN A 68 -0.40 -12.79 14.12
CA ASN A 68 -0.36 -12.93 15.58
C ASN A 68 0.90 -12.30 16.19
N LYS A 69 2.08 -12.52 15.59
CA LYS A 69 3.32 -11.89 16.07
C LYS A 69 3.22 -10.36 15.94
N LEU A 70 2.74 -9.85 14.81
CA LEU A 70 2.58 -8.42 14.60
C LEU A 70 1.55 -7.81 15.55
N TYR A 71 0.46 -8.51 15.85
CA TYR A 71 -0.50 -8.09 16.87
C TYR A 71 0.16 -8.01 18.24
N GLU A 72 0.95 -9.00 18.64
CA GLU A 72 1.63 -8.97 19.95
C GLU A 72 2.63 -7.83 20.07
N LEU A 73 3.37 -7.55 19.00
CA LEU A 73 4.31 -6.44 18.96
C LEU A 73 3.59 -5.10 18.93
N THR A 74 2.52 -4.97 18.14
CA THR A 74 1.99 -3.65 17.78
C THR A 74 0.71 -3.24 18.49
N LYS A 75 -0.08 -4.22 18.92
CA LYS A 75 -1.47 -4.10 19.36
C LYS A 75 -2.41 -3.46 18.33
N ILE A 76 -1.99 -3.38 17.05
CA ILE A 76 -2.87 -3.05 15.93
C ILE A 76 -3.80 -4.24 15.71
N ASP A 77 -5.10 -3.97 15.59
CA ASP A 77 -6.09 -5.04 15.41
C ASP A 77 -5.76 -5.93 14.21
N ARG A 78 -6.01 -7.23 14.37
CA ARG A 78 -5.67 -8.25 13.37
C ARG A 78 -6.34 -7.98 12.04
N TRP A 79 -7.56 -7.42 12.03
CA TRP A 79 -8.26 -7.07 10.80
C TRP A 79 -7.43 -6.10 9.94
N PHE A 80 -6.86 -5.04 10.53
CA PHE A 80 -6.00 -4.11 9.80
C PHE A 80 -4.71 -4.78 9.34
N LEU A 81 -4.11 -5.61 10.19
CA LEU A 81 -2.88 -6.33 9.83
C LEU A 81 -3.11 -7.28 8.64
N GLU A 82 -4.25 -7.97 8.58
CA GLU A 82 -4.63 -8.80 7.42
C GLU A 82 -4.80 -7.95 6.16
N LYS A 83 -5.43 -6.78 6.26
CA LYS A 83 -5.56 -5.86 5.12
C LYS A 83 -4.22 -5.34 4.62
N LEU A 84 -3.29 -5.04 5.53
CA LEU A 84 -1.93 -4.65 5.17
C LEU A 84 -1.17 -5.81 4.54
N LYS A 85 -1.37 -7.04 5.03
CA LYS A 85 -0.82 -8.25 4.44
C LYS A 85 -1.31 -8.45 3.01
N ASN A 86 -2.59 -8.20 2.72
CA ASN A 86 -3.12 -8.26 1.34
C ASN A 86 -2.31 -7.36 0.38
N ILE A 87 -1.96 -6.15 0.82
CA ILE A 87 -1.15 -5.22 0.02
C ILE A 87 0.24 -5.81 -0.22
N THR A 88 0.91 -6.31 0.83
CA THR A 88 2.25 -6.91 0.73
C THR A 88 2.30 -8.19 -0.10
N ASP A 89 1.28 -9.04 0.03
CA ASP A 89 1.14 -10.26 -0.77
C ASP A 89 0.96 -9.91 -2.25
N TYR A 90 0.14 -8.89 -2.55
CA TYR A 90 -0.05 -8.42 -3.92
C TYR A 90 1.22 -7.76 -4.48
N TYR A 91 1.97 -7.04 -3.65
CA TYR A 91 3.29 -6.52 -4.02
C TYR A 91 4.22 -7.68 -4.45
N THR A 92 4.26 -8.75 -3.66
CA THR A 92 5.05 -9.96 -3.98
C THR A 92 4.59 -10.63 -5.27
N LYS A 93 3.27 -10.68 -5.51
CA LYS A 93 2.71 -11.15 -6.77
C LYS A 93 3.19 -10.30 -7.95
N LEU A 94 3.19 -8.97 -7.83
CA LEU A 94 3.70 -8.08 -8.88
C LEU A 94 5.19 -8.33 -9.17
N GLU A 95 6.01 -8.50 -8.14
CA GLU A 95 7.45 -8.77 -8.31
C GLU A 95 7.75 -10.12 -8.97
N SER A 96 6.83 -11.08 -8.89
CA SER A 96 6.98 -12.37 -9.57
C SER A 96 6.70 -12.31 -11.08
N ILE A 97 6.21 -11.17 -11.58
CA ILE A 97 5.91 -10.98 -13.00
C ILE A 97 7.21 -10.68 -13.74
N GLU A 98 7.46 -11.43 -14.82
CA GLU A 98 8.58 -11.16 -15.70
C GLU A 98 8.44 -9.79 -16.38
N SER A 99 9.56 -9.09 -16.49
CA SER A 99 9.62 -7.76 -17.11
C SER A 99 9.10 -7.82 -18.56
N GLY A 100 8.06 -7.05 -18.86
CA GLY A 100 7.62 -6.81 -20.24
C GLY A 100 6.12 -6.97 -20.50
N SER A 101 5.36 -7.60 -19.61
CA SER A 101 3.89 -7.63 -19.75
C SER A 101 3.18 -7.75 -18.41
N ILE A 102 2.03 -7.08 -18.28
CA ILE A 102 1.10 -7.25 -17.16
C ILE A 102 -0.27 -7.54 -17.75
N SER A 103 -0.97 -8.54 -17.20
CA SER A 103 -2.32 -8.84 -17.66
C SER A 103 -3.33 -7.79 -17.18
N PHE A 104 -4.42 -7.65 -17.93
CA PHE A 104 -5.54 -6.77 -17.59
C PHE A 104 -6.00 -6.99 -16.14
N ASP A 105 -6.25 -8.25 -15.74
CA ASP A 105 -6.79 -8.56 -14.42
C ASP A 105 -5.83 -8.22 -13.29
N ILE A 106 -4.53 -8.48 -13.48
CA ILE A 106 -3.52 -8.15 -12.48
C ILE A 106 -3.40 -6.63 -12.31
N LEU A 107 -3.36 -5.88 -13.42
CA LEU A 107 -3.26 -4.43 -13.37
C LEU A 107 -4.53 -3.83 -12.73
N LYS A 108 -5.72 -4.30 -13.13
CA LYS A 108 -7.00 -3.86 -12.57
C LYS A 108 -7.08 -4.09 -11.07
N GLN A 109 -6.73 -5.30 -10.60
CA GLN A 109 -6.70 -5.63 -9.17
C GLN A 109 -5.70 -4.76 -8.40
N ALA A 110 -4.49 -4.53 -8.95
CA ALA A 110 -3.50 -3.63 -8.34
C ALA A 110 -4.06 -2.22 -8.12
N LYS A 111 -4.80 -1.69 -9.10
CA LYS A 111 -5.45 -0.39 -8.98
C LYS A 111 -6.60 -0.39 -7.97
N GLN A 112 -7.40 -1.46 -7.91
CA GLN A 112 -8.52 -1.58 -6.96
C GLN A 112 -8.08 -1.66 -5.50
N ILE A 113 -6.88 -2.17 -5.21
CA ILE A 113 -6.29 -2.17 -3.86
C ILE A 113 -5.41 -0.92 -3.60
N GLY A 114 -5.38 0.05 -4.52
CA GLY A 114 -4.78 1.37 -4.30
C GLY A 114 -3.34 1.57 -4.73
N PHE A 115 -2.70 0.64 -5.46
CA PHE A 115 -1.33 0.83 -5.93
C PHE A 115 -1.24 2.01 -6.89
N SER A 116 -0.19 2.81 -6.74
CA SER A 116 0.16 3.85 -7.72
C SER A 116 0.86 3.24 -8.94
N ASP A 117 0.86 3.96 -10.06
CA ASP A 117 1.56 3.51 -11.27
C ASP A 117 3.08 3.42 -11.00
N LYS A 118 3.63 4.34 -10.19
CA LYS A 118 5.01 4.30 -9.67
C LYS A 118 5.32 3.03 -8.88
N GLN A 119 4.44 2.65 -7.95
CA GLN A 119 4.64 1.48 -7.10
C GLN A 119 4.56 0.18 -7.91
N ILE A 120 3.63 0.09 -8.86
CA ILE A 120 3.55 -1.05 -9.79
C ILE A 120 4.82 -1.12 -10.64
N ALA A 121 5.24 0.01 -11.21
CA ALA A 121 6.44 0.11 -12.05
C ALA A 121 7.70 -0.35 -11.30
N ALA A 122 7.86 0.07 -10.04
CA ALA A 122 8.96 -0.37 -9.19
C ALA A 122 8.94 -1.89 -8.97
N ALA A 123 7.78 -2.46 -8.67
CA ALA A 123 7.64 -3.90 -8.41
C ALA A 123 8.00 -4.77 -9.65
N ILE A 124 7.58 -4.35 -10.85
CA ILE A 124 7.79 -5.12 -12.10
C ILE A 124 9.06 -4.72 -12.86
N LYS A 125 9.89 -3.84 -12.29
CA LYS A 125 11.11 -3.28 -12.92
C LYS A 125 10.83 -2.59 -14.26
N SER A 126 9.81 -1.74 -14.29
CA SER A 126 9.43 -0.92 -15.45
C SER A 126 9.39 0.56 -15.08
N THR A 127 8.85 1.41 -15.96
CA THR A 127 8.67 2.84 -15.70
C THR A 127 7.19 3.18 -15.47
N GLU A 128 6.93 4.24 -14.71
CA GLU A 128 5.57 4.74 -14.47
C GLU A 128 4.82 5.00 -15.77
N LEU A 129 5.51 5.56 -16.79
CA LEU A 129 4.93 5.85 -18.09
C LEU A 129 4.45 4.57 -18.82
N VAL A 130 5.20 3.48 -18.72
CA VAL A 130 4.81 2.20 -19.32
C VAL A 130 3.56 1.64 -18.63
N VAL A 131 3.52 1.68 -17.29
CA VAL A 131 2.33 1.21 -16.53
C VAL A 131 1.11 2.06 -16.84
N ARG A 132 1.28 3.39 -16.97
CA ARG A 132 0.22 4.30 -17.37
C ARG A 132 -0.31 3.98 -18.78
N LYS A 133 0.58 3.72 -19.73
CA LYS A 133 0.21 3.34 -21.09
C LYS A 133 -0.62 2.06 -21.12
N TRP A 134 -0.21 1.01 -20.38
CA TRP A 134 -1.02 -0.21 -20.27
C TRP A 134 -2.39 0.03 -19.64
N ARG A 135 -2.49 0.91 -18.62
CA ARG A 135 -3.77 1.32 -18.04
C ARG A 135 -4.69 1.95 -19.09
N GLU A 136 -4.15 2.84 -19.92
CA GLU A 136 -4.89 3.53 -20.99
C GLU A 136 -5.33 2.55 -22.09
N GLU A 137 -4.44 1.67 -22.55
CA GLU A 137 -4.73 0.61 -23.54
C GLU A 137 -5.82 -0.35 -23.05
N TYR A 138 -5.76 -0.73 -21.78
CA TYR A 138 -6.76 -1.58 -21.14
C TYR A 138 -8.01 -0.83 -20.67
N GLN A 139 -8.09 0.50 -20.88
CA GLN A 139 -9.21 1.34 -20.44
C GLN A 139 -9.48 1.25 -18.92
N ILE A 140 -8.43 0.96 -18.13
CA ILE A 140 -8.50 0.93 -16.67
C ILE A 140 -8.38 2.38 -16.18
N THR A 141 -9.51 3.01 -15.90
CA THR A 141 -9.60 4.39 -15.41
C THR A 141 -10.36 4.47 -14.08
N PRO A 142 -10.06 5.44 -13.22
CA PRO A 142 -10.82 5.63 -11.99
C PRO A 142 -12.23 6.16 -12.30
N PHE A 143 -13.18 5.86 -11.42
CA PHE A 143 -14.52 6.44 -11.47
C PHE A 143 -14.64 7.61 -10.50
N VAL A 144 -15.40 8.63 -10.89
CA VAL A 144 -15.83 9.69 -9.99
C VAL A 144 -17.07 9.22 -9.21
N LYS A 145 -17.06 9.42 -7.89
CA LYS A 145 -18.16 9.08 -6.98
C LYS A 145 -18.47 10.27 -6.09
N GLN A 146 -19.74 10.45 -5.77
CA GLN A 146 -20.23 11.49 -4.86
C GLN A 146 -20.30 10.95 -3.43
N ILE A 147 -20.15 11.84 -2.45
CA ILE A 147 -20.48 11.58 -1.05
C ILE A 147 -21.88 12.17 -0.83
N ASP A 148 -22.87 11.30 -0.65
CA ASP A 148 -24.29 11.69 -0.57
C ASP A 148 -24.91 11.52 0.81
N THR A 149 -24.14 10.98 1.77
CA THR A 149 -24.54 10.66 3.16
C THR A 149 -25.55 9.52 3.32
N VAL A 150 -26.04 8.89 2.24
CA VAL A 150 -27.15 7.91 2.28
C VAL A 150 -26.87 6.55 1.62
N ALA A 151 -25.67 6.35 1.06
CA ALA A 151 -25.11 5.10 0.52
C ALA A 151 -25.63 4.62 -0.85
#